data_AF-A0A2D4UIY1-F1
#
_entry.id   AF-A0A2D4UIY1-F1
#
_cell.length_a   1.000
_cell.length_b   1.000
_cell.length_c   1.000
_cell.angle_alpha   90.00
_cell.angle_beta   90.00
_cell.angle_gamma   90.00
#
_symmetry.space_group_name_H-M   'P 1'
#
loop_
_entity.id
_entity.type
_entity.pdbx_description
1 polymer ?
#
loop_
_entity_poly.entity_id
_entity_poly.type
_entity_poly.pdbx_seq_one_letter_code
_entity_poly.pdbx_strand_id
1 'polypeptide(L)'
;MKFFVIAQILLLAFLIAPVNADDIKNTKNNFNLVNTTKFLPPVDKQMHFIVGAGISRLVSVSTGSLLIGFIVSTTIGGAKEVIDQKTSGTSEFNDFLATSFGALFVIVFN
;
A
#
# COMPACT_ATOMS: atom_id res chain seq x y z
N MET A 1 -1.39 -18.36 -18.10
CA MET A 1 -0.38 -17.83 -17.15
C MET A 1 0.23 -16.50 -17.60
N LYS A 2 0.80 -16.37 -18.82
CA LYS A 2 1.48 -15.13 -19.26
C LYS A 2 0.59 -13.87 -19.30
N PHE A 3 -0.67 -13.98 -19.72
CA PHE A 3 -1.62 -12.85 -19.75
C PHE A 3 -2.02 -12.32 -18.36
N PHE A 4 -2.00 -13.19 -17.34
CA PHE A 4 -2.36 -12.81 -15.97
C PHE A 4 -1.29 -11.92 -15.32
N VAL A 5 -0.01 -12.21 -15.62
CA VAL A 5 1.13 -11.42 -15.16
C VAL A 5 1.14 -10.04 -15.82
N ILE A 6 0.81 -9.96 -17.12
CA ILE A 6 0.72 -8.69 -17.86
C ILE A 6 -0.41 -7.82 -17.32
N ALA A 7 -1.58 -8.40 -17.03
CA ALA A 7 -2.70 -7.68 -16.42
C ALA A 7 -2.36 -7.13 -15.02
N GLN A 8 -1.59 -7.87 -14.23
CA GLN A 8 -1.14 -7.43 -12.90
C GLN A 8 -0.08 -6.33 -12.96
N ILE A 9 0.84 -6.38 -13.93
CA ILE A 9 1.81 -5.31 -14.19
C ILE A 9 1.09 -4.03 -14.65
N LEU A 10 0.07 -4.17 -15.50
CA LEU A 10 -0.80 -3.06 -15.91
C LEU A 10 -1.58 -2.46 -14.75
N LEU A 11 -2.11 -3.29 -13.84
CA LEU A 11 -2.81 -2.82 -12.63
C LEU A 11 -1.85 -2.07 -11.69
N LEU A 12 -0.62 -2.58 -11.53
CA LEU A 12 0.43 -1.91 -10.76
C LEU A 12 0.82 -0.57 -11.41
N ALA A 13 0.98 -0.54 -12.73
CA ALA A 13 1.27 0.70 -13.47
C ALA A 13 0.12 1.72 -13.38
N PHE A 14 -1.13 1.26 -13.30
CA PHE A 14 -2.30 2.11 -13.11
C PHE A 14 -2.40 2.66 -11.67
N LEU A 15 -1.95 1.90 -10.66
CA LEU A 15 -1.86 2.33 -9.27
C LEU A 15 -0.66 3.25 -8.99
N ILE A 16 0.42 3.11 -9.77
CA ILE A 16 1.63 3.95 -9.72
C ILE A 16 1.49 5.19 -10.61
N ALA A 17 0.47 5.25 -11.47
CA ALA A 17 0.18 6.45 -12.24
C ALA A 17 0.02 7.63 -11.26
N PRO A 18 0.81 8.71 -11.41
CA PRO A 18 0.76 9.82 -10.48
C PRO A 18 -0.60 10.49 -10.62
N VAL A 19 -1.49 10.22 -9.65
CA VAL A 19 -2.72 11.02 -9.49
C VAL A 19 -2.25 12.45 -9.30
N ASN A 20 -2.61 13.30 -10.27
CA ASN A 20 -2.16 14.67 -10.36
C ASN A 20 -2.44 15.39 -9.03
N ALA A 21 -1.40 15.93 -8.39
CA ALA A 21 -1.49 16.57 -7.07
C ALA A 21 -2.46 17.76 -7.05
N ASP A 22 -2.78 18.31 -8.22
CA ASP A 22 -3.76 19.37 -8.41
C ASP A 22 -5.21 18.91 -8.18
N ASP A 23 -5.54 17.63 -8.46
CA ASP A 23 -6.89 17.07 -8.24
C ASP A 23 -7.19 16.87 -6.74
N ILE A 24 -6.15 16.71 -5.93
CA ILE A 24 -6.26 16.54 -4.47
C ILE A 24 -6.62 17.86 -3.78
N LYS A 25 -6.14 19.00 -4.31
CA LYS A 25 -6.47 20.33 -3.75
C LYS A 25 -7.92 20.72 -3.99
N ASN A 26 -8.50 20.34 -5.12
CA ASN A 26 -9.90 20.66 -5.44
C ASN A 26 -10.90 19.82 -4.60
N THR A 27 -10.51 18.58 -4.25
CA THR A 27 -11.32 17.69 -3.40
C THR A 27 -11.40 18.15 -1.94
N LYS A 28 -10.35 18.79 -1.40
CA LYS A 28 -10.36 19.30 -0.02
C LYS A 28 -11.40 20.40 0.24
N ASN A 29 -11.76 21.18 -0.78
CA ASN A 29 -12.67 22.32 -0.60
C ASN A 29 -14.17 21.94 -0.65
N ASN A 30 -14.52 20.73 -1.07
CA ASN A 30 -15.92 20.30 -1.22
C ASN A 30 -16.34 19.18 -0.25
N PHE A 31 -15.45 18.69 0.60
CA PHE A 31 -15.75 17.63 1.56
C PHE A 31 -16.06 18.19 2.95
N ASN A 32 -17.14 18.97 3.07
CA ASN A 32 -17.92 19.04 4.31
C ASN A 32 -18.73 17.74 4.51
N LEU A 33 -18.06 16.58 4.35
CA LEU A 33 -18.67 15.29 4.57
C LEU A 33 -18.45 14.92 6.04
N VAL A 34 -19.45 15.26 6.85
CA VAL A 34 -19.98 14.47 7.98
C VAL A 34 -18.94 13.69 8.80
N ASN A 35 -18.83 14.05 10.08
CA ASN A 35 -18.11 13.38 11.17
C ASN A 35 -18.36 11.85 11.32
N THR A 36 -17.96 11.03 10.34
CA THR A 36 -17.93 9.55 10.43
C THR A 36 -16.50 8.99 10.41
N THR A 37 -15.49 9.83 10.16
CA THR A 37 -14.08 9.41 10.05
C THR A 37 -13.35 9.20 11.38
N LYS A 38 -14.01 9.41 12.54
CA LYS A 38 -13.36 9.28 13.86
C LYS A 38 -12.87 7.86 14.19
N PHE A 39 -13.26 6.86 13.40
CA PHE A 39 -12.91 5.44 13.62
C PHE A 39 -11.91 4.88 12.60
N LEU A 40 -11.68 5.55 11.48
CA LEU A 40 -10.79 5.06 10.41
C LEU A 40 -9.41 5.72 10.51
N PRO A 41 -8.32 4.97 10.28
CA PRO A 41 -6.99 5.56 10.19
C PRO A 41 -6.93 6.65 9.10
N PRO A 42 -6.00 7.61 9.18
CA PRO A 42 -5.77 8.56 8.09
C PRO A 42 -5.61 7.86 6.74
N VAL A 43 -6.09 8.49 5.65
CA VAL A 43 -6.10 7.92 4.29
C VAL A 43 -4.71 7.42 3.87
N ASP A 44 -3.67 8.15 4.25
CA ASP A 44 -2.27 7.77 4.05
C ASP A 44 -1.95 6.37 4.61
N LYS A 45 -2.34 6.08 5.87
CA LYS A 45 -2.12 4.77 6.50
C LYS A 45 -2.97 3.67 5.87
N GLN A 46 -4.17 4.01 5.39
CA GLN A 46 -4.99 3.06 4.63
C GLN A 46 -4.31 2.64 3.34
N MET A 47 -3.66 3.57 2.63
CA MET A 47 -2.90 3.27 1.41
C MET A 47 -1.71 2.35 1.70
N HIS A 48 -0.95 2.60 2.77
CA HIS A 48 0.13 1.71 3.20
C HIS A 48 -0.35 0.28 3.48
N PHE A 49 -1.47 0.15 4.18
CA PHE A 49 -2.10 -1.15 4.42
C PHE A 49 -2.50 -1.85 3.12
N ILE A 50 -3.20 -1.14 2.21
CA ILE A 50 -3.65 -1.71 0.93
C ILE A 50 -2.47 -2.15 0.09
N VAL A 51 -1.40 -1.34 0.02
CA VAL A 51 -0.18 -1.67 -0.73
C VAL A 51 0.50 -2.90 -0.14
N GLY A 52 0.61 -2.99 1.20
CA GLY A 52 1.15 -4.17 1.86
C GLY A 52 0.36 -5.44 1.56
N ALA A 53 -0.97 -5.36 1.61
CA ALA A 53 -1.83 -6.49 1.23
C ALA A 53 -1.68 -6.86 -0.25
N GLY A 54 -1.63 -5.87 -1.14
CA GLY A 54 -1.47 -6.06 -2.58
C GLY A 54 -0.16 -6.78 -2.93
N ILE A 55 0.97 -6.28 -2.43
CA ILE A 55 2.30 -6.86 -2.68
C ILE A 55 2.35 -8.28 -2.12
N SER A 56 1.91 -8.49 -0.88
CA SER A 56 1.89 -9.80 -0.23
C SER A 56 1.09 -10.81 -1.05
N ARG A 57 -0.14 -10.48 -1.46
CA ARG A 57 -0.99 -11.36 -2.27
C ARG A 57 -0.36 -11.71 -3.61
N LEU A 58 0.20 -10.72 -4.32
CA LEU A 58 0.82 -10.94 -5.63
C LEU A 58 2.02 -11.89 -5.53
N VAL A 59 2.90 -11.67 -4.56
CA VAL A 59 4.08 -12.51 -4.35
C VAL A 59 3.67 -13.91 -3.88
N SER A 60 2.66 -14.02 -3.01
CA SER A 60 2.16 -15.33 -2.58
C SER A 60 1.56 -16.14 -3.71
N VAL A 61 0.79 -15.51 -4.61
CA VAL A 61 0.22 -16.19 -5.78
C VAL A 61 1.32 -16.62 -6.77
N SER A 62 2.37 -15.81 -6.94
CA SER A 62 3.44 -16.14 -7.89
C SER A 62 4.40 -17.21 -7.37
N THR A 63 4.62 -17.28 -6.05
CA THR A 63 5.54 -18.21 -5.41
C THR A 63 4.87 -19.44 -4.80
N GLY A 64 3.54 -19.41 -4.64
CA GLY A 64 2.78 -20.42 -3.92
C GLY A 64 2.96 -20.38 -2.39
N SER A 65 3.59 -19.34 -1.84
CA SER A 65 3.88 -19.23 -0.41
C SER A 65 3.39 -17.92 0.20
N LEU A 66 2.46 -18.03 1.16
CA LEU A 66 1.97 -16.91 1.97
C LEU A 66 3.09 -16.23 2.74
N LEU A 67 4.02 -17.02 3.28
CA LEU A 67 5.13 -16.53 4.08
C LEU A 67 6.10 -15.69 3.24
N ILE A 68 6.39 -16.12 2.01
CA ILE A 68 7.28 -15.37 1.09
C ILE A 68 6.64 -14.03 0.73
N GLY A 69 5.34 -14.01 0.46
CA GLY A 69 4.63 -12.75 0.17
C GLY A 69 4.67 -11.77 1.34
N PHE A 70 4.46 -12.26 2.55
CA PHE A 70 4.58 -11.44 3.75
C PHE A 70 5.99 -10.87 3.96
N ILE A 71 7.03 -11.71 3.84
CA ILE A 71 8.43 -11.28 4.02
C ILE A 71 8.79 -10.22 2.99
N VAL A 72 8.45 -10.43 1.71
CA VAL A 72 8.76 -9.49 0.63
C VAL A 72 8.04 -8.16 0.84
N SER A 73 6.74 -8.20 1.14
CA SER A 73 5.97 -6.98 1.38
C SER A 73 6.49 -6.17 2.58
N THR A 74 6.78 -6.84 3.69
CA THR A 74 7.32 -6.21 4.90
C THR A 74 8.71 -5.61 4.63
N THR A 75 9.55 -6.32 3.88
CA THR A 75 10.88 -5.83 3.49
C THR A 75 10.79 -4.59 2.61
N ILE A 76 9.86 -4.55 1.65
CA ILE A 76 9.62 -3.37 0.80
C ILE A 76 9.13 -2.19 1.65
N GLY A 77 8.19 -2.41 2.57
CA GLY A 77 7.73 -1.37 3.49
C GLY A 77 8.87 -0.80 4.35
N GLY A 78 9.72 -1.67 4.89
CA GLY A 78 10.88 -1.24 5.67
C GLY A 78 11.92 -0.50 4.83
N ALA A 79 12.18 -0.97 3.60
CA ALA A 79 13.11 -0.32 2.69
C ALA A 79 12.64 1.09 2.29
N LYS A 80 11.33 1.28 2.05
CA LYS A 80 10.72 2.59 1.78
C LYS A 80 11.00 3.56 2.92
N GLU A 81 10.76 3.16 4.17
CA GLU A 81 11.02 4.04 5.32
C GLU A 81 12.51 4.42 5.46
N VAL A 82 13.42 3.47 5.21
CA VAL A 82 14.87 3.76 5.23
C VAL A 82 15.28 4.73 4.12
N ILE A 83 14.64 4.66 2.95
CA ILE A 83 14.88 5.59 1.84
C ILE A 83 14.34 6.98 2.19
N ASP A 84 13.14 7.06 2.78
CA ASP A 84 12.51 8.33 3.17
C ASP A 84 13.38 9.09 4.19
N GLN A 85 13.95 8.39 5.18
CA GLN A 85 14.91 8.98 6.14
C GLN A 85 16.11 9.65 5.46
N LYS A 86 16.53 9.14 4.29
CA LYS A 86 17.71 9.63 3.56
C LYS A 86 17.39 10.70 2.52
N THR A 87 16.15 10.78 2.04
CA THR A 87 15.79 11.55 0.83
C THR A 87 14.83 12.71 1.08
N SER A 88 14.68 13.13 2.35
CA SER A 88 13.79 14.23 2.81
C SER A 88 12.32 13.85 3.02
N GLY A 89 11.99 12.56 3.00
CA GLY A 89 10.67 12.07 3.39
C GLY A 89 10.47 12.11 4.90
N THR A 90 9.22 12.23 5.35
CA THR A 90 8.91 12.03 6.78
C THR A 90 8.85 10.53 7.00
N SER A 91 9.90 9.96 7.59
CA SER A 91 9.84 8.56 7.99
C SER A 91 8.89 8.41 9.15
N GLU A 92 7.89 7.57 8.95
CA GLU A 92 6.89 7.26 9.95
C GLU A 92 6.84 5.76 10.16
N PHE A 93 7.28 5.32 11.33
CA PHE A 93 7.20 3.90 11.70
C PHE A 93 5.79 3.31 11.55
N ASN A 94 4.76 4.16 11.65
CA ASN A 94 3.37 3.78 11.42
C ASN A 94 3.07 3.34 9.98
N ASP A 95 3.81 3.82 8.97
CA ASP A 95 3.68 3.38 7.56
C ASP A 95 4.23 1.99 7.36
N PHE A 96 5.37 1.71 7.98
CA PHE A 96 5.92 0.36 8.02
C PHE A 96 4.95 -0.60 8.71
N LEU A 97 4.39 -0.22 9.87
CA LEU A 97 3.41 -1.04 10.56
C LEU A 97 2.15 -1.25 9.73
N ALA A 98 1.59 -0.20 9.12
CA ALA A 98 0.41 -0.31 8.27
C ALA A 98 0.67 -1.27 7.09
N THR A 99 1.81 -1.14 6.42
CA THR A 99 2.22 -2.04 5.33
C THR A 99 2.37 -3.49 5.81
N SER A 100 2.99 -3.70 6.97
CA SER A 100 3.20 -5.02 7.56
C SER A 100 1.89 -5.69 7.99
N PHE A 101 0.95 -4.92 8.56
CA PHE A 101 -0.38 -5.40 8.90
C PHE A 101 -1.21 -5.75 7.67
N GLY A 102 -1.10 -4.96 6.59
CA GLY A 102 -1.70 -5.31 5.30
C GLY A 102 -1.18 -6.63 4.76
N ALA A 103 0.14 -6.85 4.84
CA ALA A 103 0.76 -8.10 4.43
C ALA A 103 0.32 -9.28 5.30
N LEU A 104 0.20 -9.08 6.61
CA LEU A 104 -0.26 -10.10 7.57
C LEU A 104 -1.73 -10.46 7.36
N PHE A 105 -2.57 -9.46 7.04
CA PHE A 105 -3.98 -9.68 6.71
C PHE A 105 -4.13 -10.73 5.60
N VAL A 106 -3.26 -10.69 4.58
CA VAL A 106 -3.26 -11.71 3.53
C VAL A 106 -2.92 -13.09 4.07
N ILE A 107 -2.03 -13.25 5.05
CA ILE A 107 -1.79 -14.58 5.64
C ILE A 107 -3.06 -15.11 6.31
N VAL A 108 -3.76 -14.25 7.06
CA VAL A 108 -4.92 -14.65 7.88
C VAL A 108 -6.16 -14.96 7.03
N PHE A 109 -6.36 -14.26 5.92
CA PHE A 109 -7.61 -14.28 5.14
C PHE A 109 -7.45 -14.77 3.68
N ASN A 110 -6.33 -15.41 3.31
CA ASN A 110 -6.11 -15.94 1.96
C ASN A 110 -6.65 -17.35 1.78
#